data_AF-V6JWA6-F1
#
_entry.id   AF-V6JWA6-F1
#
_cell.length_a   1.000
_cell.length_b   1.000
_cell.length_c   1.000
_cell.angle_alpha   90.00
_cell.angle_beta   90.00
_cell.angle_gamma   90.00
#
_symmetry.space_group_name_H-M   'P 1'
#
loop_
_entity.id
_entity.type
_entity.pdbx_description
1 polymer ?
#
loop_
_entity_poly.entity_id
_entity_poly.type
_entity_poly.pdbx_seq_one_letter_code
_entity_poly.pdbx_strand_id
1 'polypeptide(L)'
;MGKLLVDGFTTKITCPARSFRVLVYPSGIDVSTSALRYLSTRLRTRRRERGTRWRRLNAGRQALLVIAHLRSGHTSAQLAAGFGVGTATAYRYIAEAIEVLAALAPTLAEAVKTASTKA
;
A
#
# COMPACT_ATOMS: atom_id res chain seq x y z
N MET A 1 27.02 -23.22 8.19
CA MET A 1 26.34 -23.13 6.89
C MET A 1 24.98 -23.79 7.04
N GLY A 2 23.82 -23.18 6.92
CA GLY A 2 23.43 -21.90 6.34
C GLY A 2 22.22 -22.12 5.41
N LYS A 3 21.00 -22.14 5.98
CA LYS A 3 19.79 -21.39 5.55
C LYS A 3 18.48 -22.09 5.95
N LEU A 4 17.72 -21.35 6.76
CA LEU A 4 16.27 -21.36 6.89
C LEU A 4 15.59 -21.16 5.52
N LEU A 5 14.48 -21.85 5.26
CA LEU A 5 13.33 -21.19 4.64
C LEU A 5 12.03 -21.93 4.98
N VAL A 6 11.28 -21.26 5.85
CA VAL A 6 10.05 -21.66 6.53
C VAL A 6 8.88 -21.84 5.55
N ASP A 7 8.30 -23.05 5.64
CA ASP A 7 6.88 -23.43 5.61
C ASP A 7 5.87 -22.70 4.70
N GLY A 8 5.28 -23.49 3.80
CA GLY A 8 3.84 -23.75 3.85
C GLY A 8 2.88 -22.76 3.20
N PHE A 9 2.91 -22.60 1.87
CA PHE A 9 1.78 -22.02 1.13
C PHE A 9 0.70 -23.07 0.88
N THR A 10 -0.28 -23.20 1.79
CA THR A 10 -1.50 -23.99 1.53
C THR A 10 -2.58 -23.11 0.89
N THR A 11 -2.94 -23.48 -0.33
CA THR A 11 -4.02 -22.91 -1.14
C THR A 11 -5.22 -23.85 -1.14
N LYS A 12 -6.25 -23.58 -0.33
CA LYS A 12 -7.60 -24.11 -0.61
C LYS A 12 -8.69 -23.19 -0.08
N ILE A 13 -9.30 -22.43 -0.99
CA ILE A 13 -10.73 -22.15 -0.97
C ILE A 13 -11.23 -22.18 -2.42
N THR A 14 -12.12 -23.13 -2.73
CA THR A 14 -12.92 -23.21 -3.96
C THR A 14 -14.38 -23.07 -3.51
N CYS A 15 -15.16 -22.10 -3.99
CA CYS A 15 -16.22 -22.23 -5.01
C CYS A 15 -17.12 -20.97 -4.90
N PRO A 16 -18.08 -20.69 -5.81
CA PRO A 16 -17.91 -20.29 -7.20
C PRO A 16 -18.71 -19.00 -7.54
N ALA A 17 -18.51 -18.50 -8.77
CA ALA A 17 -19.32 -17.47 -9.47
C ALA A 17 -19.17 -15.99 -9.08
N ARG A 18 -18.94 -15.17 -10.14
CA ARG A 18 -18.77 -13.70 -10.19
C ARG A 18 -17.53 -13.16 -9.47
N SER A 19 -16.59 -12.69 -10.28
CA SER A 19 -15.24 -12.24 -9.93
C SER A 19 -15.19 -11.06 -8.96
N PHE A 20 -15.46 -11.31 -7.69
CA PHE A 20 -15.04 -10.46 -6.58
C PHE A 20 -13.71 -11.04 -6.06
N ARG A 21 -12.58 -10.61 -6.65
CA ARG A 21 -11.26 -10.90 -6.05
C ARG A 21 -11.11 -10.06 -4.80
N VAL A 22 -11.60 -10.58 -3.67
CA VAL A 22 -11.14 -10.16 -2.35
C VAL A 22 -9.69 -10.58 -2.27
N LEU A 23 -8.78 -9.63 -2.39
CA LEU A 23 -7.38 -9.87 -2.04
C LEU A 23 -7.33 -9.77 -0.51
N VAL A 24 -7.78 -10.82 0.17
CA VAL A 24 -7.51 -11.01 1.60
C VAL A 24 -6.01 -11.25 1.66
N TYR A 25 -5.25 -10.23 2.06
CA TYR A 25 -3.84 -10.39 2.41
C TYR A 25 -3.83 -10.92 3.85
N PRO A 26 -3.62 -12.22 4.07
CA PRO A 26 -3.66 -12.80 5.39
C PRO A 26 -2.26 -12.68 5.98
N SER A 27 -1.90 -11.47 6.37
CA SER A 27 -0.90 -11.29 7.41
C SER A 27 -1.40 -10.17 8.28
N GLY A 28 -1.29 -10.35 9.60
CA GLY A 28 -1.78 -9.46 10.65
C GLY A 28 -1.07 -8.12 10.66
N ILE A 29 -1.08 -7.41 9.54
CA ILE A 29 -0.85 -5.98 9.54
C ILE A 29 -2.16 -5.40 10.03
N ASP A 30 -2.17 -4.97 11.30
CA ASP A 30 -3.22 -4.13 11.88
C ASP A 30 -3.20 -2.76 11.18
N VAL A 31 -3.53 -2.76 9.89
CA VAL A 31 -3.64 -1.55 9.08
C VAL A 31 -4.89 -0.88 9.54
N SER A 32 -4.72 0.24 10.24
CA SER A 32 -5.85 1.08 10.60
C SER A 32 -6.68 1.36 9.35
N THR A 33 -7.93 0.90 9.35
CA THR A 33 -8.85 1.04 8.22
C THR A 33 -9.04 2.53 7.85
N SER A 34 -8.89 3.42 8.84
CA SER A 34 -8.90 4.87 8.62
C SER A 34 -7.68 5.34 7.81
N ALA A 35 -6.47 4.85 8.08
CA ALA A 35 -5.27 5.18 7.33
C ALA A 35 -5.36 4.72 5.86
N LEU A 36 -5.90 3.51 5.64
CA LEU A 36 -6.15 3.01 4.29
C LEU A 36 -7.17 3.87 3.54
N ARG A 37 -8.30 4.18 4.18
CA ARG A 37 -9.35 5.01 3.60
C ARG A 37 -8.82 6.41 3.28
N TYR A 38 -8.08 7.00 4.21
CA TYR A 38 -7.45 8.31 4.04
C TYR A 38 -6.52 8.33 2.82
N LEU A 39 -5.55 7.42 2.75
CA LEU A 39 -4.61 7.36 1.63
C LEU A 39 -5.31 7.08 0.30
N SER A 40 -6.31 6.19 0.30
CA SER A 40 -7.08 5.89 -0.92
C SER A 40 -7.84 7.11 -1.45
N THR A 41 -8.38 7.95 -0.57
CA THR A 41 -9.05 9.21 -0.92
C THR A 41 -8.06 10.22 -1.49
N ARG A 42 -6.89 10.40 -0.83
CA ARG A 42 -5.84 11.32 -1.31
C ARG A 42 -5.33 10.92 -2.70
N LEU A 43 -5.07 9.62 -2.91
CA LEU A 43 -4.68 9.10 -4.23
C LEU A 43 -5.78 9.32 -5.28
N ARG A 44 -7.06 9.17 -4.92
CA ARG A 44 -8.17 9.43 -5.84
C ARG A 44 -8.22 10.90 -6.24
N THR A 45 -8.06 11.83 -5.29
CA THR A 45 -7.98 13.26 -5.57
C THR A 45 -6.79 13.58 -6.47
N ARG A 46 -5.59 13.08 -6.13
CA ARG A 46 -4.38 13.31 -6.92
C ARG A 46 -4.49 12.79 -8.36
N ARG A 47 -5.11 11.62 -8.57
CA ARG A 47 -5.36 11.09 -9.91
C ARG A 47 -6.32 11.96 -10.71
N ARG A 48 -7.32 12.58 -10.07
CA ARG A 48 -8.26 13.52 -10.71
C ARG A 48 -7.55 14.79 -11.15
N GLU A 49 -6.75 15.39 -10.26
CA GLU A 49 -5.93 16.58 -10.57
C GLU A 49 -4.98 16.33 -11.74
N ARG A 50 -4.31 15.17 -11.76
CA ARG A 50 -3.35 14.80 -12.81
C ARG A 50 -4.00 14.30 -14.10
N GLY A 51 -5.33 14.18 -14.16
CA GLY A 51 -6.04 13.61 -15.31
C GLY A 51 -5.77 12.11 -15.57
N THR A 52 -5.09 11.40 -14.66
CA THR A 52 -4.70 9.99 -14.86
C THR A 52 -5.78 9.04 -14.34
N ARG A 53 -6.89 8.96 -15.08
CA ARG A 53 -8.07 8.17 -14.70
C ARG A 53 -7.85 6.64 -14.77
N TRP A 54 -6.98 6.18 -15.68
CA TRP A 54 -6.77 4.75 -15.95
C TRP A 54 -5.47 4.23 -15.34
N ARG A 55 -5.57 3.23 -14.46
CA ARG A 55 -4.43 2.54 -13.85
C ARG A 55 -4.75 1.07 -13.60
N ARG A 56 -3.73 0.23 -13.65
CA ARG A 56 -3.83 -1.21 -13.43
C ARG A 56 -4.32 -1.59 -12.03
N LEU A 57 -3.99 -0.78 -11.01
CA LEU A 57 -4.61 -0.89 -9.69
C LEU A 57 -5.55 0.29 -9.40
N ASN A 58 -6.69 -0.01 -8.79
CA ASN A 58 -7.56 1.00 -8.20
C ASN A 58 -6.87 1.69 -7.00
N ALA A 59 -7.37 2.84 -6.57
CA ALA A 59 -6.73 3.64 -5.52
C ALA A 59 -6.63 2.90 -4.18
N GLY A 60 -7.60 2.03 -3.84
CA GLY A 60 -7.56 1.22 -2.62
C GLY A 60 -6.48 0.15 -2.64
N ARG A 61 -6.33 -0.58 -3.76
CA ARG A 61 -5.27 -1.58 -3.94
C ARG A 61 -3.88 -0.93 -4.05
N GLN A 62 -3.78 0.27 -4.63
CA GLN A 62 -2.54 1.05 -4.57
C GLN A 62 -2.21 1.43 -3.12
N ALA A 63 -3.18 1.93 -2.34
CA ALA A 63 -2.97 2.29 -0.95
C ALA A 63 -2.54 1.07 -0.11
N LEU A 64 -3.16 -0.10 -0.32
CA LEU A 64 -2.74 -1.36 0.33
C LEU A 64 -1.30 -1.74 -0.02
N LEU A 65 -0.92 -1.67 -1.30
CA LEU A 65 0.44 -1.97 -1.75
C LEU A 65 1.47 -1.08 -1.05
N VAL A 66 1.16 0.22 -0.95
CA VAL A 66 2.03 1.21 -0.31
C VAL A 66 2.13 0.97 1.19
N ILE A 67 1.01 0.73 1.87
CA ILE A 67 1.04 0.46 3.32
C ILE A 67 1.81 -0.82 3.62
N ALA A 68 1.67 -1.86 2.78
CA ALA A 68 2.47 -3.07 2.90
C ALA A 68 3.97 -2.79 2.70
N HIS A 69 4.33 -1.90 1.76
CA HIS A 69 5.71 -1.46 1.59
C HIS A 69 6.24 -0.72 2.82
N LEU A 70 5.49 0.27 3.33
CA LEU A 70 5.91 1.11 4.45
C LEU A 70 6.00 0.33 5.77
N ARG A 71 5.09 -0.63 6.00
CA ARG A 71 5.03 -1.37 7.26
C ARG A 71 5.94 -2.59 7.29
N SER A 72 6.06 -3.29 6.17
CA SER A 72 6.79 -4.56 6.12
C SER A 72 8.14 -4.46 5.44
N GLY A 73 8.49 -3.32 4.83
CA GLY A 73 9.75 -3.15 4.11
C GLY A 73 9.89 -4.09 2.90
N HIS A 74 8.77 -4.64 2.41
CA HIS A 74 8.78 -5.59 1.31
C HIS A 74 9.37 -4.96 0.06
N THR A 75 10.16 -5.74 -0.68
CA THR A 75 10.72 -5.29 -1.96
C THR A 75 9.60 -5.05 -2.97
N SER A 76 9.79 -4.07 -3.87
CA SER A 76 8.85 -3.78 -4.95
C SER A 76 8.57 -5.01 -5.84
N ALA A 77 9.51 -5.96 -5.92
CA ALA A 77 9.35 -7.21 -6.65
C ALA A 77 8.36 -8.18 -5.97
N GLN A 78 8.47 -8.35 -4.65
CA GLN A 78 7.53 -9.18 -3.88
C GLN A 78 6.12 -8.60 -3.91
N LEU A 79 5.99 -7.28 -3.80
CA LEU A 79 4.71 -6.58 -3.91
C LEU A 79 4.14 -6.68 -5.32
N ALA A 80 4.98 -6.55 -6.35
CA ALA A 80 4.55 -6.70 -7.74
C ALA A 80 3.94 -8.08 -8.00
N ALA A 81 4.60 -9.15 -7.52
CA ALA A 81 4.09 -10.52 -7.59
C ALA A 81 2.76 -10.68 -6.85
N GLY A 82 2.67 -10.20 -5.60
CA GLY A 82 1.45 -10.31 -4.79
C GLY A 82 0.25 -9.51 -5.32
N PHE A 83 0.49 -8.41 -6.03
CA PHE A 83 -0.57 -7.55 -6.57
C PHE A 83 -0.85 -7.77 -8.07
N GLY A 84 -0.08 -8.62 -8.76
CA GLY A 84 -0.26 -8.94 -10.18
C GLY A 84 0.10 -7.78 -11.13
N VAL A 85 1.11 -6.99 -10.76
CA VAL A 85 1.59 -5.84 -11.54
C VAL A 85 3.09 -6.00 -11.86
N GLY A 86 3.59 -5.24 -12.84
CA GLY A 86 5.04 -5.21 -13.10
C GLY A 86 5.79 -4.49 -11.99
N THR A 87 7.06 -4.85 -11.77
CA THR A 87 7.95 -4.25 -10.75
C THR A 87 8.07 -2.73 -10.89
N ALA A 88 8.25 -2.24 -12.12
CA ALA A 88 8.27 -0.81 -12.41
C ALA A 88 6.94 -0.11 -12.08
N THR A 89 5.82 -0.81 -12.20
CA THR A 89 4.49 -0.28 -11.83
C THR A 89 4.32 -0.22 -10.32
N ALA A 90 4.77 -1.25 -9.59
CA ALA A 90 4.80 -1.23 -8.13
C ALA A 90 5.67 -0.08 -7.61
N TYR A 91 6.88 0.10 -8.17
CA TYR A 91 7.76 1.22 -7.82
C TYR A 91 7.10 2.57 -8.05
N ARG A 92 6.49 2.78 -9.23
CA ARG A 92 5.77 4.03 -9.55
C ARG A 92 4.63 4.31 -8.56
N TYR A 93 3.92 3.28 -8.14
CA TYR A 93 2.82 3.39 -7.19
C TYR A 93 3.28 3.73 -5.77
N ILE A 94 4.44 3.19 -5.37
CA ILE A 94 5.10 3.53 -4.10
C ILE A 94 5.55 4.99 -4.13
N ALA A 95 6.30 5.39 -5.15
CA ALA A 95 6.83 6.74 -5.28
C ALA A 95 5.72 7.81 -5.25
N GLU A 96 4.64 7.61 -6.02
CA GLU A 96 3.52 8.56 -6.03
C GLU A 96 2.83 8.68 -4.67
N ALA A 97 2.68 7.57 -3.94
CA ALA A 97 2.04 7.63 -2.65
C ALA A 97 2.93 8.31 -1.61
N ILE A 98 4.26 8.12 -1.70
CA ILE A 98 5.24 8.86 -0.91
C ILE A 98 5.14 10.35 -1.23
N GLU A 99 5.06 10.76 -2.50
CA GLU A 99 4.87 12.17 -2.87
C GLU A 99 3.58 12.76 -2.29
N VAL A 100 2.47 12.00 -2.34
CA VAL A 100 1.19 12.43 -1.78
C VAL A 100 1.25 12.58 -0.26
N LEU A 101 1.98 11.69 0.43
CA LEU A 101 2.19 11.78 1.87
C LEU A 101 3.18 12.90 2.23
N ALA A 102 4.22 13.10 1.43
CA ALA A 102 5.21 14.17 1.63
C ALA A 102 4.59 15.55 1.45
N ALA A 103 3.69 15.72 0.47
CA ALA A 103 2.91 16.94 0.30
C ALA A 103 1.94 17.21 1.47
N LEU A 104 1.72 16.21 2.33
CA LEU A 104 0.90 16.29 3.53
C LEU A 104 1.71 16.34 4.82
N ALA A 105 3.03 16.17 4.72
CA ALA A 105 3.87 16.14 5.89
C ALA A 105 3.82 17.52 6.56
N PRO A 106 3.61 17.58 7.89
CA PRO A 106 3.73 18.82 8.61
C PRO A 106 5.14 19.39 8.40
N THR A 107 5.24 20.70 8.36
CA THR A 107 6.53 21.37 8.31
C THR A 107 7.36 20.98 9.55
N LEU A 108 8.70 21.08 9.47
CA LEU A 108 9.58 20.75 10.60
C LEU A 108 9.16 21.49 11.89
N ALA A 109 8.75 22.75 11.76
CA ALA A 109 8.27 23.56 12.87
C ALA A 109 6.98 23.00 13.50
N GLU A 110 6.00 22.58 12.68
CA GLU A 110 4.76 21.96 13.15
C GLU A 110 5.00 20.59 13.79
N ALA A 111 5.94 19.81 13.24
CA ALA A 111 6.34 18.53 13.81
C ALA A 111 7.00 18.70 15.18
N VAL A 112 7.94 19.65 15.33
CA VAL A 112 8.59 19.98 16.62
C VAL A 112 7.56 20.48 17.63
N LYS A 113 6.62 21.34 17.23
CA LYS A 113 5.54 21.82 18.09
C LYS A 113 4.65 20.69 18.58
N THR A 114 4.26 19.79 17.68
CA THR A 114 3.43 18.61 18.01
C THR A 114 4.17 17.64 18.95
N ALA A 115 5.47 17.45 18.75
CA ALA A 115 6.31 16.62 19.62
C ALA A 115 6.46 17.25 21.02
N SER A 116 6.69 18.57 21.08
CA SER A 116 6.79 19.31 22.34
C SER A 116 5.47 19.40 23.11
N THR A 117 4.32 19.25 22.45
CA THR A 117 3.00 19.23 23.11
C THR A 117 2.66 17.84 23.70
N LYS A 118 3.40 16.80 23.31
CA LYS A 118 3.24 15.43 23.81
C LYS A 118 4.28 15.04 24.88
N ALA A 119 5.25 15.91 25.15
CA ALA A 119 6.23 15.78 26.23
C ALA A 119 5.71 16.49 27.47
#